data_AF-K1RCJ8-F1
#
_entry.id   AF-K1RCJ8-F1
#
_cell.length_a   1.000
_cell.length_b   1.000
_cell.length_c   1.000
_cell.angle_alpha   90.00
_cell.angle_beta   90.00
_cell.angle_gamma   90.00
#
_symmetry.space_group_name_H-M   'P 1'
#
loop_
_entity.id
_entity.type
_entity.pdbx_description
1 polymer ?
#
loop_
_entity_poly.entity_id
_entity_poly.type
_entity_poly.pdbx_seq_one_letter_code
_entity_poly.pdbx_strand_id
1 'polypeptide(L)'
;MQQELRMAGFSTDTEYTGRSLKAQFKQADRLKAKFLLILNSEDLNNGEVQVKNCTTKEEEKIQIEYLIYYLDEKLVDNESCDFDLEKLGQNLATDNCCCDDCCTQHHEGED
;
A
#
# COMPACT_ATOMS: atom_id res chain seq x y z
N MET A 1 -1.65 9.76 6.00
CA MET A 1 -0.71 8.65 5.71
C MET A 1 -1.30 7.56 4.82
N GLN A 2 -2.16 6.64 5.31
CA GLN A 2 -2.60 5.47 4.51
C GLN A 2 -3.25 5.85 3.17
N GLN A 3 -4.04 6.93 3.14
CA GLN A 3 -4.64 7.44 1.91
C GLN A 3 -3.59 8.04 0.95
N GLU A 4 -2.62 8.82 1.44
CA GLU A 4 -1.52 9.34 0.60
C GLU A 4 -0.72 8.20 -0.05
N LEU A 5 -0.38 7.15 0.72
CA LEU A 5 0.35 6.00 0.18
C LEU A 5 -0.44 5.27 -0.92
N ARG A 6 -1.76 5.11 -0.75
CA ARG A 6 -2.61 4.55 -1.83
C ARG A 6 -2.74 5.48 -3.03
N MET A 7 -2.79 6.80 -2.84
CA MET A 7 -2.77 7.77 -3.95
C MET A 7 -1.43 7.79 -4.70
N ALA A 8 -0.32 7.48 -4.01
CA ALA A 8 1.00 7.26 -4.61
C ALA A 8 1.17 5.88 -5.27
N GLY A 9 0.12 5.05 -5.31
CA GLY A 9 0.13 3.73 -5.97
C GLY A 9 0.58 2.56 -5.07
N PHE A 10 0.94 2.78 -3.81
CA PHE A 10 1.36 1.70 -2.93
C PHE A 10 0.17 0.86 -2.41
N SER A 11 0.32 -0.46 -2.46
CA SER A 11 -0.58 -1.39 -1.78
C SER A 11 -0.30 -1.41 -0.28
N THR A 12 -1.14 -0.73 0.52
CA THR A 12 -0.99 -0.63 1.98
C THR A 12 -2.16 -1.24 2.74
N ASP A 13 -1.87 -2.12 3.69
CA ASP A 13 -2.79 -2.51 4.77
C ASP A 13 -2.48 -1.70 6.05
N THR A 14 -3.42 -1.57 6.98
CA THR A 14 -3.16 -0.92 8.28
C THR A 14 -3.99 -1.56 9.39
N GLU A 15 -3.30 -1.95 10.45
CA GLU A 15 -3.84 -2.82 11.49
C GLU A 15 -4.17 -2.03 12.76
N TYR A 16 -5.47 -1.85 13.03
CA TYR A 16 -5.96 -1.03 14.14
C TYR A 16 -6.49 -1.84 15.35
N THR A 17 -6.59 -3.18 15.26
CA THR A 17 -7.36 -3.99 16.24
C THR A 17 -6.70 -4.20 17.61
N GLY A 18 -5.70 -3.39 17.99
CA GLY A 18 -5.04 -3.45 19.30
C GLY A 18 -4.34 -4.78 19.61
N ARG A 19 -4.18 -5.66 18.62
CA ARG A 19 -3.48 -6.95 18.77
C ARG A 19 -2.01 -6.72 19.11
N SER A 20 -1.41 -7.65 19.85
CA SER A 20 0.00 -7.56 20.26
C SER A 20 0.93 -7.41 19.05
N LEU A 21 2.04 -6.67 19.20
CA LEU A 21 3.00 -6.41 18.13
C LEU A 21 3.42 -7.69 17.38
N LYS A 22 3.68 -8.78 18.12
CA LYS A 22 4.02 -10.10 17.54
C LYS A 22 2.94 -10.66 16.60
N ALA A 23 1.66 -10.38 16.86
CA ALA A 23 0.56 -10.77 15.97
C ALA A 23 0.45 -9.85 14.74
N GLN A 24 0.80 -8.56 14.87
CA GLN A 24 0.86 -7.61 13.76
C GLN A 24 2.01 -7.96 12.80
N PHE A 25 3.22 -8.23 13.31
CA PHE A 25 4.35 -8.73 12.50
C PHE A 25 3.96 -10.01 11.75
N LYS A 26 3.34 -11.00 12.42
CA LYS A 26 2.87 -12.23 11.77
C LYS A 26 1.81 -11.99 10.69
N GLN A 27 1.03 -10.91 10.78
CA GLN A 27 0.08 -10.52 9.72
C GLN A 27 0.80 -9.92 8.52
N ALA A 28 1.79 -9.04 8.74
CA ALA A 28 2.64 -8.51 7.69
C ALA A 28 3.40 -9.62 6.94
N ASP A 29 3.93 -10.62 7.67
CA ASP A 29 4.56 -11.81 7.09
C ASP A 29 3.57 -12.58 6.19
N ARG A 30 2.32 -12.77 6.64
CA ARG A 30 1.26 -13.44 5.86
C ARG A 30 0.85 -12.68 4.61
N LEU A 31 0.85 -11.34 4.69
CA LEU A 31 0.59 -10.44 3.56
C LEU A 31 1.80 -10.26 2.65
N LYS A 32 2.96 -10.86 3.00
CA LYS A 32 4.25 -10.70 2.30
C LYS A 32 4.65 -9.22 2.13
N ALA A 33 4.37 -8.39 3.15
CA ALA A 33 4.70 -6.98 3.11
C ALA A 33 6.22 -6.78 2.97
N LYS A 34 6.66 -6.05 1.93
CA LYS A 34 8.09 -5.69 1.72
C LYS A 34 8.60 -4.80 2.87
N PHE A 35 7.76 -3.87 3.34
CA PHE A 35 8.05 -2.93 4.43
C PHE A 35 6.94 -2.93 5.47
N LEU A 36 7.30 -2.58 6.71
CA LEU A 36 6.36 -2.33 7.80
C LEU A 36 6.58 -0.92 8.36
N LEU A 37 5.48 -0.18 8.56
CA LEU A 37 5.49 1.15 9.18
C LEU A 37 5.03 1.02 10.63
N ILE A 38 5.89 1.39 11.58
CA ILE A 38 5.63 1.34 13.01
C ILE A 38 5.37 2.76 13.49
N LEU A 39 4.14 2.99 13.98
CA LEU A 39 3.63 4.30 14.37
C LEU A 39 3.59 4.40 15.91
N ASN A 40 4.65 4.95 16.50
CA ASN A 40 4.69 5.26 17.94
C ASN A 40 4.27 6.71 18.17
N SER A 41 3.58 6.99 19.28
CA SER A 41 3.10 8.35 19.60
C SER A 41 4.23 9.38 19.75
N GLU A 42 5.41 8.95 20.21
CA GLU A 42 6.60 9.82 20.34
C GLU A 42 7.18 10.21 18.97
N ASP A 43 7.34 9.24 18.07
CA ASP A 43 7.86 9.47 16.71
C ASP A 43 6.90 10.36 15.91
N LEU A 44 5.58 10.09 16.00
CA LEU A 44 4.54 10.88 15.32
C LEU A 44 4.52 12.35 15.76
N ASN A 45 4.80 12.65 17.04
CA ASN A 45 4.89 14.03 17.53
C ASN A 45 6.09 14.79 16.93
N ASN A 46 7.14 14.07 16.52
CA ASN A 46 8.34 14.61 15.88
C ASN A 46 8.22 14.67 14.35
N GLY A 47 7.11 14.19 13.76
CA GLY A 47 6.94 14.06 12.32
C GLY A 47 7.62 12.82 11.71
N GLU A 48 8.08 11.88 12.53
CA GLU A 48 8.84 10.70 12.12
C GLU A 48 7.99 9.42 12.13
N VAL A 49 8.42 8.43 11.35
CA VAL A 49 7.91 7.06 11.36
C VAL A 49 9.09 6.08 11.33
N GLN A 50 8.98 4.99 12.09
CA GLN A 50 9.96 3.91 11.99
C GLN A 50 9.55 2.96 10.86
N VAL A 51 10.42 2.81 9.86
CA VAL A 51 10.26 1.92 8.71
C VAL A 51 11.13 0.69 8.92
N LYS A 52 10.53 -0.50 8.82
CA LYS A 52 11.23 -1.78 8.88
C LYS A 52 11.20 -2.46 7.52
N ASN A 53 12.35 -2.87 7.02
CA ASN A 53 12.47 -3.72 5.84
C ASN A 53 12.28 -5.18 6.25
N CYS A 54 11.28 -5.88 5.72
CA CYS A 54 11.02 -7.28 6.09
C CYS A 54 12.04 -8.26 5.49
N THR A 55 12.69 -7.87 4.38
CA THR A 55 13.72 -8.66 3.68
C THR A 55 15.08 -8.56 4.36
N THR A 56 15.60 -7.35 4.57
CA THR A 56 16.91 -7.15 5.21
C THR A 56 16.85 -7.18 6.73
N LYS A 57 15.66 -6.98 7.31
CA LYS A 57 15.38 -6.86 8.76
C LYS A 57 15.95 -5.58 9.40
N GLU A 58 16.38 -4.63 8.59
CA GLU A 58 16.84 -3.31 9.03
C GLU A 58 15.64 -2.43 9.43
N GLU A 59 15.90 -1.50 10.35
CA GLU A 59 14.92 -0.56 10.89
C GLU A 59 15.51 0.85 10.87
N GLU A 60 14.83 1.78 10.22
CA GLU A 60 15.27 3.17 10.04
C GLU A 60 14.16 4.14 10.47
N LYS A 61 14.51 5.33 10.95
CA LYS A 61 13.54 6.41 11.18
C LYS A 61 13.56 7.37 10.01
N ILE A 62 12.39 7.56 9.39
CA ILE A 62 12.21 8.40 8.21
C ILE A 62 11.18 9.49 8.55
N GLN A 63 11.46 10.73 8.15
CA GLN A 63 10.49 11.83 8.26
C GLN A 63 9.30 11.55 7.34
N ILE A 64 8.08 11.79 7.81
CA ILE A 64 6.84 11.44 7.09
C ILE A 64 6.78 12.13 5.71
N GLU A 65 7.33 13.34 5.59
CA GLU A 65 7.43 14.08 4.31
C GLU A 65 8.28 13.35 3.26
N TYR A 66 9.33 12.63 3.68
CA TYR A 66 10.21 11.86 2.78
C TYR A 66 9.82 10.38 2.65
N LEU A 67 8.81 9.91 3.40
CA LEU A 67 8.40 8.50 3.43
C LEU A 67 8.03 7.95 2.05
N ILE A 68 7.29 8.72 1.25
CA ILE A 68 6.87 8.30 -0.11
C ILE A 68 8.09 8.09 -1.00
N TYR A 69 9.02 9.06 -1.02
CA TYR A 69 10.26 8.99 -1.81
C TYR A 69 11.16 7.83 -1.38
N TYR A 70 11.31 7.62 -0.06
CA TYR A 70 12.07 6.50 0.49
C TYR A 70 11.48 5.14 0.06
N LEU A 71 10.15 4.99 0.14
CA LEU A 71 9.49 3.75 -0.27
C LEU A 71 9.61 3.52 -1.78
N ASP A 72 9.45 4.55 -2.59
CA ASP A 72 9.59 4.47 -4.06
C ASP A 72 10.99 3.99 -4.45
N GLU A 73 12.05 4.66 -3.97
CA GLU A 73 13.45 4.31 -4.21
C GLU A 73 13.74 2.84 -3.84
N LYS A 74 13.33 2.40 -2.64
CA LYS A 74 13.61 1.03 -2.16
C LYS A 74 12.73 -0.06 -2.78
N LEU A 75 11.66 0.32 -3.49
CA LEU A 75 10.79 -0.62 -4.20
C LEU A 75 11.25 -0.89 -5.64
N VAL A 76 11.81 0.12 -6.32
CA VAL A 76 12.36 0.01 -7.68
C VAL A 76 13.46 -1.06 -7.77
N ASP A 77 14.35 -1.14 -6.77
CA ASP A 77 15.42 -2.16 -6.70
C ASP A 77 14.93 -3.62 -6.69
N ASN A 78 13.64 -3.86 -6.41
CA ASN A 78 13.06 -5.20 -6.27
C ASN A 78 12.08 -5.58 -7.40
N GLU A 79 11.90 -4.72 -8.41
CA GLU A 79 11.15 -5.05 -9.62
C GLU A 79 12.02 -4.87 -10.85
N SER A 80 12.48 -6.00 -11.40
CA SER A 80 12.80 -6.09 -12.82
C SER A 80 11.51 -5.88 -13.61
N CYS A 81 11.16 -4.63 -13.84
CA CYS A 81 10.01 -4.26 -14.63
C CYS A 81 10.26 -4.57 -16.11
N ASP A 82 9.90 -5.79 -16.53
CA ASP A 82 9.38 -6.03 -17.87
C ASP A 82 8.04 -5.28 -18.00
N PHE A 83 8.14 -3.94 -18.06
CA PHE A 83 7.04 -3.04 -18.38
C PHE A 83 7.44 -2.27 -19.62
N ASP A 84 7.03 -2.80 -20.78
CA ASP A 84 7.27 -2.16 -22.08
C ASP A 84 6.78 -0.72 -22.06
N LEU A 85 7.73 0.21 -22.16
CA LEU A 85 7.50 1.66 -22.08
C LEU A 85 6.70 2.22 -23.27
N GLU A 86 6.21 1.37 -24.17
CA GLU A 86 5.41 1.71 -25.35
C GLU A 86 3.89 1.85 -25.05
N LYS A 87 3.40 1.46 -23.86
CA LYS A 87 1.96 1.51 -23.53
C LYS A 87 1.46 2.71 -22.72
N LEU A 88 2.27 3.76 -22.53
CA LEU A 88 1.78 5.06 -22.06
C LEU A 88 1.32 5.97 -23.21
N GLY A 89 0.47 5.40 -24.09
CA GLY A 89 -0.26 6.11 -25.12
C GLY A 89 -1.72 6.33 -24.73
N GLN A 90 -2.01 7.46 -24.08
CA GLN A 90 -3.33 8.11 -23.99
C GLN A 90 -4.53 7.26 -23.49
N ASN A 91 -5.04 7.55 -22.29
CA ASN A 91 -6.27 8.35 -22.13
C ASN A 91 -6.74 8.47 -20.66
N LEU A 92 -7.51 9.53 -20.42
CA LEU A 92 -8.24 9.79 -19.18
C LEU A 92 -9.58 9.02 -19.16
N ALA A 93 -10.13 8.74 -17.97
CA ALA A 93 -11.35 7.94 -17.73
C ALA A 93 -11.17 6.43 -18.02
N THR A 94 -11.83 5.51 -17.30
CA THR A 94 -13.11 5.64 -16.58
C THR A 94 -13.09 5.25 -15.11
N ASP A 95 -13.95 5.94 -14.37
CA ASP A 95 -14.70 5.46 -13.22
C ASP A 95 -14.94 3.93 -13.26
N ASN A 96 -14.59 3.22 -12.19
CA ASN A 96 -15.19 1.93 -11.88
C ASN A 96 -15.26 1.75 -10.36
N CYS A 97 -16.21 2.46 -9.77
CA CYS A 97 -16.68 2.22 -8.42
C CYS A 97 -17.15 0.75 -8.26
N CYS A 98 -16.34 -0.11 -7.65
CA CYS A 98 -16.78 -1.42 -7.18
C CYS A 98 -17.49 -1.28 -5.83
N CYS A 99 -18.69 -0.70 -5.83
CA CYS A 99 -19.59 -0.78 -4.70
C CYS A 99 -20.27 -2.16 -4.62
N ASP A 100 -20.54 -2.59 -3.39
CA ASP A 100 -21.21 -3.84 -3.04
C ASP A 100 -22.51 -4.13 -3.83
N ASP A 101 -22.68 -5.41 -4.15
CA ASP A 101 -23.90 -6.20 -3.95
C ASP A 101 -25.24 -5.43 -3.94
N CYS A 102 -25.81 -5.16 -5.13
CA CYS A 102 -27.26 -4.96 -5.27
C CYS A 102 -27.81 -5.10 -6.70
N CYS A 103 -29.03 -5.67 -6.75
CA CYS A 103 -30.08 -5.46 -7.75
C CYS A 103 -30.15 -6.31 -9.06
N THR A 104 -30.65 -7.53 -8.88
CA THR A 104 -31.88 -8.09 -9.50
C THR A 104 -31.99 -8.33 -11.03
N GLN A 105 -32.35 -9.59 -11.33
CA GLN A 105 -32.91 -10.20 -12.54
C GLN A 105 -33.79 -9.32 -13.47
N HIS A 106 -33.69 -9.54 -14.80
CA HIS A 106 -34.82 -9.44 -15.76
C HIS A 106 -34.59 -10.27 -17.05
N HIS A 107 -35.67 -10.52 -17.80
CA HIS A 107 -35.87 -11.45 -18.94
C HIS A 107 -36.86 -10.83 -19.96
N GLU A 108 -37.12 -11.35 -21.18
CA GLU A 108 -36.69 -12.62 -21.82
C GLU A 108 -35.42 -12.42 -22.69
N GLY A 109 -35.34 -12.40 -24.03
CA GLY A 109 -36.30 -12.58 -25.15
C GLY A 109 -35.69 -12.07 -26.49
N GLU A 110 -36.28 -12.42 -27.66
CA GLU A 110 -35.88 -12.04 -29.05
C GLU A 110 -34.60 -12.73 -29.59
N ASP A 111 -34.54 -13.36 -30.79
CA ASP A 111 -35.56 -13.79 -31.78
C ASP A 111 -35.01 -15.03 -32.56
#